data_AF-A0A923U3J1-F1
#
_entry.id   AF-A0A923U3J1-F1
#
_cell.length_a   1.000
_cell.length_b   1.000
_cell.length_c   1.000
_cell.angle_alpha   90.00
_cell.angle_beta   90.00
_cell.angle_gamma   90.00
#
_symmetry.space_group_name_H-M   'P 1'
#
loop_
_entity.id
_entity.type
_entity.pdbx_description
1 polymer ?
#
loop_
_entity_poly.entity_id
_entity_poly.type
_entity_poly.pdbx_seq_one_letter_code
_entity_poly.pdbx_strand_id
1 'polypeptide(L)'
;ANTTNFNGTALLNGQSSKPELEIQVGARNNAADRINYSVNDFDVRTDKLGISGISSQSIGSSRESIDKLDEAISKVSGARAGLGAMQNKLASTTNTLSIATENLSSARSRIADADIAEEATALSQKQILKQAGVAVLAQANSSPTLALKLL
;
A
#
# COMPACT_ATOMS: atom_id res chain seq x y z
N ALA A 1 10.46 2.42 -28.41
CA ALA A 1 9.03 2.14 -28.17
C ALA A 1 8.72 0.64 -28.19
N ASN A 2 8.93 -0.07 -29.31
CA ASN A 2 8.37 -1.42 -29.51
C ASN A 2 9.02 -2.57 -28.70
N THR A 3 10.20 -2.38 -28.12
CA THR A 3 10.87 -3.41 -27.31
C THR A 3 10.63 -3.25 -25.82
N THR A 4 10.09 -2.10 -25.37
CA THR A 4 9.87 -1.83 -23.96
C THR A 4 8.58 -2.50 -23.50
N ASN A 5 8.73 -3.61 -22.79
CA ASN A 5 7.65 -4.42 -22.29
C ASN A 5 7.91 -4.78 -20.81
N PHE A 6 6.84 -4.79 -20.01
CA PHE A 6 6.86 -5.36 -18.67
C PHE A 6 5.75 -6.39 -18.54
N ASN A 7 6.11 -7.61 -18.14
CA ASN A 7 5.18 -8.72 -17.94
C ASN A 7 4.20 -8.95 -19.11
N GLY A 8 4.71 -8.92 -20.35
CA GLY A 8 3.93 -9.08 -21.58
C GLY A 8 3.16 -7.83 -22.02
N THR A 9 3.18 -6.74 -21.24
CA THR A 9 2.48 -5.49 -21.54
C THR A 9 3.45 -4.46 -22.12
N ALA A 10 3.20 -3.98 -23.33
CA ALA A 10 3.99 -2.91 -23.92
C ALA A 10 3.68 -1.57 -23.22
N LEU A 11 4.72 -0.79 -22.93
CA LEU A 11 4.56 0.41 -22.09
C LEU A 11 4.62 1.73 -22.89
N LEU A 12 5.40 1.77 -23.97
CA LEU A 12 5.80 3.04 -24.60
C LEU A 12 5.34 3.18 -26.06
N ASN A 13 4.43 2.33 -26.52
CA ASN A 13 4.08 2.24 -27.93
C ASN A 13 2.59 2.41 -28.23
N GLY A 14 1.75 2.79 -27.24
CA GLY A 14 0.30 2.94 -27.43
C GLY A 14 -0.43 1.67 -27.92
N GLN A 15 0.27 0.53 -28.01
CA GLN A 15 -0.19 -0.70 -28.64
C GLN A 15 -0.02 -1.83 -27.63
N SER A 16 -0.84 -1.77 -26.59
CA SER A 16 -0.90 -2.76 -25.53
C SER A 16 -2.27 -3.44 -25.52
N SER A 17 -2.29 -4.74 -25.25
CA SER A 17 -3.52 -5.49 -24.96
C SER A 17 -4.19 -5.04 -23.65
N LYS A 18 -3.43 -4.32 -22.80
CA LYS A 18 -3.91 -3.64 -21.60
C LYS A 18 -3.57 -2.14 -21.73
N PRO A 19 -4.45 -1.34 -22.32
CA PRO A 19 -4.19 0.08 -22.57
C PRO A 19 -4.19 0.90 -21.28
N GLU A 20 -4.88 0.42 -20.24
CA GLU A 20 -4.85 0.99 -18.89
C GLU A 20 -4.28 -0.03 -17.92
N LEU A 21 -3.33 0.42 -17.11
CA LEU A 21 -2.79 -0.31 -15.98
C LEU A 21 -3.23 0.42 -14.71
N GLU A 22 -4.09 -0.22 -13.93
CA GLU A 22 -4.48 0.26 -12.60
C GLU A 22 -3.60 -0.40 -11.54
N ILE A 23 -2.90 0.41 -10.77
CA ILE A 23 -2.11 -0.05 -9.62
C ILE A 23 -2.93 0.27 -8.36
N GLN A 24 -3.39 -0.78 -7.68
CA GLN A 24 -4.05 -0.63 -6.38
C GLN A 24 -3.01 -0.33 -5.30
N VAL A 25 -3.16 0.81 -4.63
CA VAL A 25 -2.21 1.32 -3.61
C VAL A 25 -2.86 1.60 -2.26
N GLY A 26 -4.16 1.30 -2.12
CA GLY A 26 -4.89 1.39 -0.86
C GLY A 26 -5.79 0.18 -0.61
N ALA A 27 -6.36 0.10 0.59
CA ALA A 27 -7.15 -1.04 1.03
C ALA A 27 -8.61 -1.00 0.56
N ARG A 28 -9.10 0.14 0.06
CA ARG A 28 -10.49 0.35 -0.30
C ARG A 28 -10.69 0.29 -1.82
N ASN A 29 -11.88 -0.15 -2.23
CA ASN A 29 -12.26 -0.23 -3.62
C ASN A 29 -12.79 1.12 -4.15
N ASN A 30 -12.00 2.20 -4.01
CA ASN A 30 -12.34 3.54 -4.51
C ASN A 30 -11.33 4.00 -5.58
N ALA A 31 -11.58 5.14 -6.22
CA ALA A 31 -10.67 5.69 -7.24
C ALA A 31 -9.42 6.35 -6.62
N ALA A 32 -9.50 6.83 -5.38
CA ALA A 32 -8.37 7.48 -4.69
C ALA A 32 -7.24 6.49 -4.33
N ASP A 33 -7.60 5.23 -4.11
CA ASP A 33 -6.71 4.13 -3.76
C ASP A 33 -6.09 3.46 -5.01
N ARG A 34 -6.22 4.08 -6.18
CA ARG A 34 -5.66 3.62 -7.45
C ARG A 34 -4.73 4.65 -8.07
N ILE A 35 -3.71 4.15 -8.75
CA ILE A 35 -2.86 4.94 -9.63
C ILE A 35 -3.00 4.36 -11.03
N ASN A 36 -3.55 5.16 -11.93
CA ASN A 36 -3.83 4.75 -13.30
C ASN A 36 -2.67 5.16 -14.21
N TYR A 37 -2.31 4.25 -15.10
CA TYR A 37 -1.32 4.44 -16.15
C TYR A 37 -1.95 4.11 -17.49
N SER A 38 -2.03 5.11 -18.38
CA SER A 38 -2.50 4.95 -19.75
C SER A 38 -1.29 4.79 -20.68
N VAL A 39 -1.21 3.67 -21.39
CA VAL A 39 -0.12 3.41 -22.36
C VAL A 39 -0.16 4.42 -23.52
N ASN A 40 -1.33 4.96 -23.83
CA ASN A 40 -1.51 5.93 -24.92
C ASN A 40 -0.88 7.30 -24.60
N ASP A 41 -0.86 7.68 -23.32
CA ASP A 41 -0.32 8.96 -22.87
C ASP A 41 1.22 9.00 -23.01
N PHE A 42 1.85 7.83 -23.13
CA PHE A 42 3.30 7.65 -23.22
C PHE A 42 3.73 7.00 -24.55
N ASP A 43 2.92 7.09 -25.61
CA ASP A 43 3.27 6.57 -26.94
C ASP A 43 4.37 7.42 -27.58
N VAL A 44 5.58 6.85 -27.67
CA VAL A 44 6.78 7.48 -28.23
C VAL A 44 7.25 6.77 -29.51
N ARG A 45 6.33 6.21 -30.29
CA ARG A 45 6.65 5.71 -31.63
C ARG A 45 6.95 6.85 -32.59
N THR A 46 7.70 6.54 -33.66
CA THR A 46 8.21 7.52 -34.63
C THR A 46 7.10 8.28 -35.36
N ASP A 47 5.96 7.64 -35.60
CA ASP A 47 4.75 8.23 -36.16
C ASP A 47 4.11 9.24 -35.19
N LYS A 48 3.98 8.88 -33.90
CA LYS A 48 3.41 9.77 -32.87
C LYS A 48 4.31 10.94 -32.51
N LEU A 49 5.62 10.73 -32.56
CA LEU A 49 6.61 11.78 -32.39
C LEU A 49 6.71 12.72 -33.59
N GLY A 50 6.10 12.40 -34.73
CA GLY A 50 6.13 13.25 -35.94
C GLY A 50 7.47 13.24 -36.68
N ILE A 51 8.34 12.28 -36.38
CA ILE A 51 9.69 12.17 -36.95
C ILE A 51 9.76 11.17 -38.11
N SER A 52 8.63 10.61 -38.53
CA SER A 52 8.54 9.82 -39.76
C SER A 52 8.83 10.73 -40.96
N GLY A 53 9.95 10.50 -41.65
CA GLY A 53 10.30 11.23 -42.88
C GLY A 53 11.14 12.49 -42.66
N ILE A 54 11.85 12.61 -41.53
CA ILE A 54 12.96 13.58 -41.43
C ILE A 54 13.98 13.33 -42.54
N SER A 55 14.52 14.41 -43.13
CA SER A 55 15.42 14.33 -44.28
C SER A 55 16.43 15.46 -44.26
N SER A 56 17.68 15.12 -44.57
CA SER A 56 18.77 16.09 -44.70
C SER A 56 19.22 16.31 -46.15
N GLN A 57 18.38 16.00 -47.13
CA GLN A 57 18.74 16.04 -48.55
C GLN A 57 18.79 17.47 -49.13
N SER A 58 18.11 18.44 -48.50
CA SER A 58 18.10 19.84 -48.91
C SER A 58 18.14 20.75 -47.69
N ILE A 59 18.58 22.01 -47.87
CA ILE A 59 18.57 23.01 -46.79
C ILE A 59 17.16 23.19 -46.21
N GLY A 60 16.12 23.19 -47.05
CA GLY A 60 14.73 23.29 -46.62
C GLY A 60 14.30 22.10 -45.75
N SER A 61 14.51 20.88 -46.24
CA SER A 61 14.15 19.66 -45.51
C SER A 61 14.93 19.49 -44.19
N SER A 62 16.20 19.92 -44.17
CA SER A 62 17.00 19.91 -42.94
C SER A 62 16.44 20.87 -41.89
N ARG A 63 15.98 22.06 -42.28
CA ARG A 63 15.36 23.02 -41.34
C ARG A 63 14.06 22.49 -40.75
N GLU A 64 13.16 21.97 -41.59
CA GLU A 64 11.92 21.34 -41.12
C GLU A 64 12.17 20.13 -40.21
N SER A 65 13.24 19.38 -40.48
CA SER A 65 13.62 18.23 -39.65
C SER A 65 14.10 18.66 -38.26
N ILE A 66 14.77 19.80 -38.13
CA ILE A 66 15.18 20.35 -36.83
C ILE A 66 13.94 20.67 -36.00
N ASP A 67 12.97 21.38 -36.56
CA ASP A 67 11.73 21.74 -35.85
C ASP A 67 10.96 20.48 -35.38
N LYS A 68 10.87 19.45 -36.24
CA LYS A 68 10.25 18.17 -35.88
C LYS A 68 11.00 17.44 -34.77
N LEU A 69 12.33 17.50 -34.77
CA LEU A 69 13.15 16.89 -33.71
C LEU A 69 12.96 17.60 -32.38
N ASP A 70 12.89 18.94 -32.37
CA ASP A 70 12.65 19.71 -31.14
C ASP A 70 11.27 19.39 -30.54
N GLU A 71 10.23 19.29 -31.38
CA GLU A 71 8.90 18.86 -30.93
C GLU A 71 8.93 17.43 -30.36
N ALA A 72 9.63 16.51 -31.03
CA ALA A 72 9.76 15.13 -30.57
C ALA A 72 10.51 15.03 -29.23
N ILE A 73 11.58 15.79 -29.04
CA ILE A 73 12.33 15.87 -27.78
C ILE A 73 11.43 16.39 -26.66
N SER A 74 10.63 17.42 -26.93
CA SER A 74 9.66 17.96 -25.98
C SER A 74 8.62 16.91 -25.56
N LYS A 75 8.05 16.17 -26.52
CA LYS A 75 7.11 15.06 -26.26
C LYS A 75 7.72 13.96 -25.40
N VAL A 76 8.93 13.50 -25.75
CA VAL A 76 9.64 12.47 -24.97
C VAL A 76 9.96 12.97 -23.55
N SER A 77 10.35 14.24 -23.42
CA SER A 77 10.62 14.85 -22.11
C SER A 77 9.36 14.95 -21.26
N GLY A 78 8.22 15.32 -21.86
CA GLY A 78 6.91 15.30 -21.21
C GLY A 78 6.49 13.91 -20.75
N ALA A 79 6.65 12.89 -21.60
CA ALA A 79 6.39 11.50 -21.24
C ALA A 79 7.27 11.05 -20.06
N ARG A 80 8.58 11.37 -20.07
CA ARG A 80 9.49 11.07 -18.95
C ARG A 80 9.10 11.80 -17.67
N ALA A 81 8.68 13.06 -17.76
CA ALA A 81 8.23 13.83 -16.60
C ALA A 81 6.96 13.23 -15.99
N GLY A 82 5.99 12.81 -16.81
CA GLY A 82 4.79 12.13 -16.33
C GLY A 82 5.09 10.80 -15.62
N LEU A 83 5.98 9.99 -16.20
CA LEU A 83 6.46 8.75 -15.55
C LEU A 83 7.17 9.03 -14.22
N GLY A 84 8.02 10.07 -14.16
CA GLY A 84 8.70 10.49 -12.94
C GLY A 84 7.73 10.97 -11.86
N ALA A 85 6.69 11.73 -12.24
CA ALA A 85 5.64 12.15 -11.33
C ALA A 85 4.88 10.93 -10.74
N MET A 86 4.58 9.94 -11.59
CA MET A 86 3.94 8.70 -11.13
C MET A 86 4.85 7.90 -10.19
N GLN A 87 6.15 7.81 -10.48
CA GLN A 87 7.14 7.18 -9.59
C GLN A 87 7.18 7.87 -8.23
N ASN A 88 7.20 9.21 -8.19
CA ASN A 88 7.18 9.97 -6.95
C ASN A 88 5.89 9.73 -6.15
N LYS A 89 4.74 9.71 -6.83
CA LYS A 89 3.45 9.39 -6.20
C LYS A 89 3.46 7.99 -5.60
N LEU A 90 3.97 6.98 -6.32
CA LEU A 90 4.11 5.61 -5.83
C LEU A 90 5.04 5.54 -4.61
N ALA A 91 6.21 6.16 -4.67
CA ALA A 91 7.16 6.17 -3.55
C ALA A 91 6.57 6.82 -2.29
N SER A 92 5.90 7.97 -2.46
CA SER A 92 5.22 8.66 -1.36
C SER A 92 4.09 7.81 -0.78
N THR A 93 3.28 7.19 -1.64
CA THR A 93 2.16 6.34 -1.20
C THR A 93 2.64 5.10 -0.44
N THR A 94 3.70 4.45 -0.93
CA THR A 94 4.33 3.32 -0.23
C THR A 94 4.83 3.72 1.16
N ASN A 95 5.49 4.88 1.28
CA ASN A 95 5.94 5.36 2.59
C ASN A 95 4.77 5.61 3.55
N THR A 96 3.71 6.29 3.09
CA THR A 96 2.51 6.52 3.89
C THR A 96 1.83 5.22 4.30
N LEU A 97 1.74 4.23 3.40
CA LEU A 97 1.14 2.93 3.69
C LEU A 97 1.94 2.13 4.73
N SER A 98 3.28 2.17 4.65
CA SER A 98 4.15 1.54 5.66
C SER A 98 3.93 2.15 7.04
N ILE A 99 3.87 3.48 7.14
CA ILE A 99 3.59 4.17 8.40
C ILE A 99 2.19 3.81 8.93
N ALA A 100 1.18 3.78 8.06
CA ALA A 100 -0.18 3.41 8.45
C ALA A 100 -0.24 1.96 8.95
N THR A 101 0.49 1.04 8.30
CA THR A 101 0.57 -0.37 8.69
C THR A 101 1.23 -0.54 10.06
N GLU A 102 2.32 0.18 10.32
CA GLU A 102 3.00 0.17 11.62
C GLU A 102 2.09 0.70 12.74
N ASN A 103 1.42 1.84 12.50
CA ASN A 103 0.49 2.42 13.45
C ASN A 103 -0.70 1.49 13.74
N LEU A 104 -1.24 0.84 12.70
CA LEU A 104 -2.34 -0.13 12.86
C LEU A 104 -1.89 -1.37 13.63
N SER A 105 -0.69 -1.87 13.35
CA SER A 105 -0.09 -3.00 14.06
C SER A 105 0.11 -2.68 15.55
N SER A 106 0.67 -1.51 15.85
CA SER A 106 0.87 -1.04 17.22
C SER A 106 -0.46 -0.86 17.97
N ALA A 107 -1.47 -0.26 17.33
CA ALA A 107 -2.79 -0.11 17.91
C ALA A 107 -3.44 -1.49 18.20
N ARG A 108 -3.31 -2.43 17.27
CA ARG A 108 -3.80 -3.80 17.45
C ARG A 108 -3.09 -4.53 18.59
N SER A 109 -1.77 -4.39 18.71
CA SER A 109 -1.01 -4.95 19.84
C SER A 109 -1.52 -4.40 21.17
N ARG A 110 -1.71 -3.08 21.29
CA ARG A 110 -2.21 -2.47 22.52
C ARG A 110 -3.60 -2.96 22.92
N ILE A 111 -4.50 -3.15 21.95
CA ILE A 111 -5.83 -3.71 22.21
C ILE A 111 -5.69 -5.15 22.71
N ALA A 112 -4.93 -5.98 22.00
CA ALA A 112 -4.71 -7.37 22.39
C ALA A 112 -4.04 -7.51 23.78
N ASP A 113 -3.06 -6.65 24.07
CA ASP A 113 -2.37 -6.64 25.37
C ASP A 113 -3.29 -6.21 26.51
N ALA A 114 -4.21 -5.25 26.27
CA ALA A 114 -5.22 -4.84 27.25
C ALA A 114 -6.23 -5.96 27.53
N ASP A 115 -6.73 -6.63 26.50
CA ASP A 115 -7.66 -7.75 26.63
C ASP A 115 -7.01 -8.93 27.42
N ILE A 116 -5.74 -9.23 27.15
CA ILE A 116 -4.99 -10.25 27.89
C ILE A 116 -4.82 -9.85 29.37
N ALA A 117 -4.52 -8.58 29.65
CA ALA A 117 -4.38 -8.10 31.03
C ALA A 117 -5.70 -8.18 31.81
N GLU A 118 -6.84 -7.90 31.16
CA GLU A 118 -8.17 -8.02 31.76
C GLU A 118 -8.50 -9.48 32.12
N GLU A 119 -8.32 -10.41 31.17
CA GLU A 119 -8.55 -11.84 31.41
C GLU A 119 -7.59 -12.43 32.46
N ALA A 120 -6.32 -12.02 32.44
CA ALA A 120 -5.35 -12.44 33.47
C ALA A 120 -5.75 -11.95 34.87
N THR A 121 -6.28 -10.73 34.98
CA THR A 121 -6.78 -10.17 36.24
C THR A 121 -8.04 -10.90 36.71
N ALA A 122 -8.98 -11.16 35.81
CA ALA A 122 -10.20 -11.92 36.11
C ALA A 122 -9.89 -13.36 36.55
N LEU A 123 -8.94 -14.03 35.89
CA LEU A 123 -8.45 -15.35 36.29
C LEU A 123 -7.82 -15.30 37.68
N SER A 124 -6.97 -14.32 37.95
CA SER A 124 -6.33 -14.13 39.26
C SER A 124 -7.36 -13.89 40.36
N GLN A 125 -8.36 -13.04 40.11
CA GLN A 125 -9.47 -12.78 41.03
C GLN A 125 -10.26 -14.07 41.32
N LYS A 126 -10.59 -14.86 40.30
CA LYS A 126 -11.29 -16.15 40.46
C LYS A 126 -10.47 -17.15 41.27
N GLN A 127 -9.15 -17.19 41.08
CA GLN A 127 -8.25 -18.04 41.88
C GLN A 127 -8.21 -17.59 43.35
N ILE A 128 -8.11 -16.29 43.61
CA ILE A 128 -8.15 -15.74 44.97
C ILE A 128 -9.49 -16.06 45.64
N LEU A 129 -10.62 -15.83 44.95
CA LEU A 129 -11.95 -16.17 45.46
C LEU A 129 -12.11 -17.66 45.76
N LYS A 130 -11.54 -18.54 44.93
CA LYS A 130 -11.54 -19.98 45.17
C LYS A 130 -10.74 -20.34 46.43
N GLN A 131 -9.55 -19.77 46.61
CA GLN A 131 -8.73 -20.00 47.81
C GLN A 131 -9.41 -19.44 49.07
N ALA A 132 -9.97 -18.23 48.98
CA ALA A 132 -10.74 -17.60 50.06
C ALA A 132 -11.99 -18.42 50.41
N GLY A 133 -12.72 -18.93 49.41
CA GLY A 133 -13.88 -19.80 49.62
C GLY A 133 -13.53 -21.10 50.34
N VAL A 134 -12.40 -21.73 49.99
CA VAL A 134 -11.90 -22.92 50.70
C VAL A 134 -11.50 -22.58 52.13
N ALA A 135 -10.80 -21.46 52.36
CA ALA A 135 -10.42 -21.01 53.70
C ALA A 135 -11.64 -20.68 54.58
N VAL A 136 -12.64 -19.98 54.02
CA VAL A 136 -13.90 -19.66 54.70
C VAL A 136 -14.70 -20.93 55.00
N LEU A 137 -14.75 -21.89 54.07
CA LEU A 137 -15.39 -23.19 54.31
C LEU A 137 -14.68 -23.97 55.42
N ALA A 138 -13.34 -23.96 55.44
CA ALA A 138 -12.55 -24.57 56.50
C ALA A 138 -12.79 -23.90 57.87
N GLN A 139 -12.88 -22.56 57.91
CA GLN A 139 -13.23 -21.79 59.11
C GLN A 139 -14.66 -22.06 59.59
N ALA A 140 -15.62 -22.17 58.66
CA ALA A 140 -17.00 -22.49 58.97
C ALA A 140 -17.17 -23.94 59.49
N ASN A 141 -16.34 -24.88 59.01
CA ASN A 141 -16.35 -26.26 59.49
C ASN A 141 -15.66 -26.44 60.87
N SER A 142 -14.72 -25.56 61.23
CA SER A 142 -14.01 -25.64 62.53
C SER A 142 -14.75 -24.92 63.67
N SER A 143 -15.63 -23.96 63.37
CA SER A 143 -16.41 -23.25 64.38
C SER A 143 -17.39 -24.14 65.18
N PRO A 144 -18.16 -25.06 64.56
CA PRO A 144 -19.09 -25.96 65.27
C PRO A 144 -18.40 -26.97 66.20
N THR A 145 -17.20 -27.45 65.83
CA THR A 145 -16.44 -28.42 66.62
C THR A 145 -15.84 -27.81 67.89
N LEU A 146 -15.54 -26.51 67.87
CA LEU A 146 -15.20 -25.73 69.06
C LEU A 146 -16.39 -25.54 69.99
N ALA A 147 -17.58 -25.28 69.44
CA ALA A 147 -18.82 -25.16 70.22
C ALA A 147 -19.20 -26.48 70.92
N LEU A 148 -19.01 -27.63 70.28
CA LEU A 148 -19.25 -28.94 70.89
C LEU A 148 -18.26 -29.31 72.01
N LYS A 149 -17.08 -28.68 72.08
CA LYS A 149 -16.13 -28.88 73.20
C LYS A 149 -16.47 -28.07 74.45
N LEU A 150 -17.40 -27.12 74.35
CA LEU A 150 -17.82 -26.21 75.42
C LEU A 150 -19.15 -26.64 76.08
N LEU A 151 -19.77 -27.72 75.60
CA LEU A 151 -20.94 -28.40 76.19
C LEU A 151 -20.49 -29.68 76.89
#